data_AF-A0A1H0PDW0-F1
#
_entry.id   AF-A0A1H0PDW0-F1
#
_cell.length_a   1.000
_cell.length_b   1.000
_cell.length_c   1.000
_cell.angle_alpha   90.00
_cell.angle_beta   90.00
_cell.angle_gamma   90.00
#
_symmetry.space_group_name_H-M   'P 1'
#
loop_
_entity.id
_entity.type
_entity.pdbx_description
1 polymer ?
#
loop_
_entity_poly.entity_id
_entity_poly.type
_entity_poly.pdbx_seq_one_letter_code
_entity_poly.pdbx_strand_id
1 'polypeptide(L)'
;MNIQRFWGRLLLPFLLLGLLLSSLVRPADAADAKDVSPLDSSGFVVLSDVVPDVIQEIRYYSTYNFVGERIDGYNEPCALMTREAALALKEVSDDLKAQGYRLKIYDAYRPQMAVSHFVRWAEDLNDKRMKKYFYPEVEKNRLFAEGYIAEKSGHSRGSTVDLTLFDMNTEKEVDMGSTFDYFGQLSHPDYTGKLTKQQIKNRMILREAMLRHGFKPLEEEWWHFTLKDEPYPNTYFQFPVEKLPQSNLTAKASPAWVANLPAAKTAKQLFVVGAVGQTTAWVSLHQKDTQGQWQQLMSTPGYIGKNGLGKTKEGDNRTPVGTFHFTEAFGIGADPGCKAFPYKQVDENIYWSGDWSPGMQYNKMVDARQLPGLNKENSEHIVDYNPHYIYCMNISYNEAGTPGKGSAIFLHCLGSHKPFTGGCVAIPEAKMRYVLQNVQKDCVIVIDSLSNLGGSL
;
A
#
# COMPACT_ATOMS: atom_id res chain seq x y z
N MET A 1 -73.17 42.60 37.65
CA MET A 1 -73.43 43.74 38.54
C MET A 1 -72.13 44.03 39.30
N ASN A 2 -71.57 45.23 39.12
CA ASN A 2 -70.41 45.90 39.79
C ASN A 2 -69.03 45.19 39.84
N ILE A 3 -67.92 45.65 39.22
CA ILE A 3 -67.21 46.95 39.10
C ILE A 3 -66.09 47.15 40.16
N GLN A 4 -64.84 47.26 39.65
CA GLN A 4 -63.69 48.13 40.03
C GLN A 4 -62.43 47.64 40.79
N ARG A 5 -61.29 47.97 40.13
CA ARG A 5 -60.06 48.70 40.58
C ARG A 5 -58.80 47.96 41.09
N PHE A 6 -57.89 47.68 40.14
CA PHE A 6 -56.53 48.23 39.90
C PHE A 6 -55.66 48.91 41.01
N TRP A 7 -54.36 48.52 40.96
CA TRP A 7 -53.06 49.15 41.35
C TRP A 7 -52.43 48.87 42.73
N GLY A 8 -51.18 48.34 42.72
CA GLY A 8 -50.24 48.50 43.86
C GLY A 8 -49.05 47.53 43.97
N ARG A 9 -48.03 47.70 43.11
CA ARG A 9 -46.56 47.59 43.34
C ARG A 9 -45.91 46.63 44.39
N LEU A 10 -44.76 46.10 43.91
CA LEU A 10 -43.51 45.73 44.59
C LEU A 10 -43.43 44.41 45.38
N LEU A 11 -42.71 43.42 44.81
CA LEU A 11 -41.99 42.39 45.57
C LEU A 11 -40.72 41.94 44.84
N LEU A 12 -39.57 42.11 45.51
CA LEU A 12 -38.35 41.31 45.45
C LEU A 12 -37.70 41.47 46.85
N PRO A 13 -36.84 40.55 47.32
CA PRO A 13 -36.73 39.11 47.07
C PRO A 13 -36.62 38.29 48.38
N PHE A 14 -36.77 36.98 48.32
CA PHE A 14 -36.04 36.09 49.25
C PHE A 14 -35.54 34.86 48.50
N LEU A 15 -34.21 34.73 48.50
CA LEU A 15 -33.45 33.57 48.06
C LEU A 15 -33.82 32.34 48.90
N LEU A 16 -34.01 31.20 48.24
CA LEU A 16 -33.75 29.89 48.83
C LEU A 16 -33.10 29.01 47.76
N LEU A 17 -31.80 28.76 47.97
CA LEU A 17 -30.92 27.99 47.13
C LEU A 17 -31.17 26.49 47.41
N GLY A 18 -31.92 25.83 46.53
CA GLY A 18 -32.07 24.37 46.52
C GLY A 18 -31.09 23.75 45.52
N LEU A 19 -30.09 23.03 46.02
CA LEU A 19 -29.19 22.20 45.22
C LEU A 19 -29.95 20.98 44.68
N LEU A 20 -30.26 21.00 43.38
CA LEU A 20 -30.65 19.83 42.60
C LEU A 20 -29.44 19.42 41.75
N LEU A 21 -28.80 18.32 42.14
CA LEU A 21 -27.83 17.60 41.31
C LEU A 21 -28.59 16.92 40.15
N SER A 22 -28.75 17.63 39.05
CA SER A 22 -29.04 17.01 37.76
C SER A 22 -27.71 16.58 37.13
N SER A 23 -27.49 15.27 37.08
CA SER A 23 -26.44 14.68 36.25
C SER A 23 -26.79 14.93 34.79
N LEU A 24 -26.21 16.00 34.22
CA LEU A 24 -26.13 16.21 32.77
C LEU A 24 -25.34 15.05 32.16
N VAL A 25 -26.06 14.06 31.64
CA VAL A 25 -25.49 13.14 30.65
C VAL A 25 -25.19 13.99 29.43
N ARG A 26 -23.92 14.31 29.21
CA ARG A 26 -23.47 14.90 27.95
C ARG A 26 -23.83 13.92 26.81
N PRO A 27 -24.35 14.40 25.68
CA PRO A 27 -24.35 13.57 24.48
C PRO A 27 -22.90 13.17 24.21
N ALA A 28 -22.68 11.91 23.83
CA ALA A 28 -21.36 11.40 23.49
C ALA A 28 -20.72 12.37 22.48
N ASP A 29 -19.61 12.98 22.88
CA ASP A 29 -18.85 13.90 22.05
C ASP A 29 -18.54 13.20 20.72
N ALA A 30 -18.93 13.84 19.61
CA ALA A 30 -18.37 13.52 18.31
C ALA A 30 -16.86 13.55 18.47
N ALA A 31 -16.19 12.44 18.20
CA ALA A 31 -14.74 12.32 18.32
C ALA A 31 -14.08 13.55 17.69
N ASP A 32 -13.25 14.25 18.46
CA ASP A 32 -12.49 15.44 18.02
C ASP A 32 -11.91 15.19 16.62
N ALA A 33 -12.50 15.83 15.61
CA ALA A 33 -11.98 15.77 14.25
C ALA A 33 -10.61 16.44 14.30
N LYS A 34 -9.55 15.63 14.20
CA LYS A 34 -8.18 16.15 14.10
C LYS A 34 -8.15 17.11 12.91
N ASP A 35 -7.74 18.35 13.15
CA ASP A 35 -7.56 19.37 12.11
C ASP A 35 -6.33 18.98 11.26
N VAL A 36 -6.55 18.06 10.31
CA VAL A 36 -5.51 17.50 9.43
C VAL A 36 -5.45 18.34 8.17
N SER A 37 -4.25 18.75 7.78
CA SER A 37 -4.02 19.48 6.54
C SER A 37 -4.56 18.69 5.33
N PRO A 38 -5.30 19.33 4.39
CA PRO A 38 -5.69 18.69 3.14
C PRO A 38 -4.53 18.18 2.26
N LEU A 39 -3.30 18.61 2.55
CA LEU A 39 -2.08 18.12 1.88
C LEU A 39 -1.38 16.99 2.66
N ASP A 40 -1.82 16.69 3.87
CA ASP A 40 -1.23 15.63 4.68
C ASP A 40 -1.75 14.26 4.21
N SER A 41 -0.87 13.51 3.56
CA SER A 41 -1.17 12.16 3.13
C SER A 41 -0.97 11.12 4.22
N SER A 42 -0.57 11.50 5.45
CA SER A 42 -0.05 10.57 6.48
C SER A 42 -0.96 9.39 6.85
N GLY A 43 -2.27 9.58 6.71
CA GLY A 43 -3.30 8.56 6.93
C GLY A 43 -3.53 7.59 5.77
N PHE A 44 -2.88 7.79 4.62
CA PHE A 44 -3.13 7.05 3.38
C PHE A 44 -2.06 6.01 3.07
N VAL A 45 -2.46 4.91 2.47
CA VAL A 45 -1.59 3.84 1.95
C VAL A 45 -1.78 3.70 0.44
N VAL A 46 -0.75 3.16 -0.23
CA VAL A 46 -0.93 2.60 -1.57
C VAL A 46 -1.71 1.30 -1.41
N LEU A 47 -2.85 1.17 -2.10
CA LEU A 47 -3.76 0.05 -1.89
C LEU A 47 -3.10 -1.32 -2.16
N SER A 48 -2.27 -1.41 -3.21
CA SER A 48 -1.55 -2.65 -3.54
C SER A 48 -0.51 -3.06 -2.49
N ASP A 49 -0.12 -2.19 -1.56
CA ASP A 49 0.73 -2.61 -0.44
C ASP A 49 -0.05 -3.38 0.64
N VAL A 50 -1.37 -3.16 0.73
CA VAL A 50 -2.27 -3.79 1.70
C VAL A 50 -3.03 -4.95 1.08
N VAL A 51 -3.44 -4.82 -0.18
CA VAL A 51 -4.21 -5.81 -0.94
C VAL A 51 -3.44 -6.15 -2.22
N PRO A 52 -2.39 -6.97 -2.17
CA PRO A 52 -1.40 -7.12 -3.26
C PRO A 52 -1.96 -7.74 -4.54
N ASP A 53 -3.13 -8.38 -4.47
CA ASP A 53 -3.76 -9.02 -5.61
C ASP A 53 -4.95 -8.22 -6.17
N VAL A 54 -5.14 -6.95 -5.80
CA VAL A 54 -6.05 -6.09 -6.57
C VAL A 54 -5.50 -5.86 -7.98
N ILE A 55 -6.41 -5.78 -8.95
CA ILE A 55 -6.13 -5.29 -10.30
C ILE A 55 -6.40 -3.79 -10.30
N GLN A 56 -5.46 -2.97 -10.74
CA GLN A 56 -5.63 -1.51 -10.78
C GLN A 56 -5.74 -1.05 -12.22
N GLU A 57 -6.89 -0.51 -12.58
CA GLU A 57 -7.16 0.11 -13.86
C GLU A 57 -7.64 1.55 -13.61
N ILE A 58 -6.74 2.36 -13.04
CA ILE A 58 -7.06 3.71 -12.56
C ILE A 58 -7.50 4.59 -13.74
N ARG A 59 -8.81 4.78 -13.89
CA ARG A 59 -9.43 5.34 -15.11
C ARG A 59 -9.04 6.79 -15.35
N TYR A 60 -8.92 7.56 -14.27
CA TYR A 60 -8.61 8.98 -14.32
C TYR A 60 -7.13 9.29 -14.58
N TYR A 61 -6.23 8.31 -14.44
CA TYR A 61 -4.85 8.41 -14.95
C TYR A 61 -4.77 8.21 -16.48
N SER A 62 -5.75 7.51 -17.04
CA SER A 62 -5.87 7.24 -18.48
C SER A 62 -6.71 8.31 -19.18
N THR A 63 -6.83 8.22 -20.51
CA THR A 63 -7.75 9.05 -21.31
C THR A 63 -9.13 8.41 -21.49
N TYR A 64 -9.34 7.18 -21.01
CA TYR A 64 -10.63 6.49 -21.10
C TYR A 64 -11.45 6.69 -19.82
N ASN A 65 -12.08 7.86 -19.74
CA ASN A 65 -13.02 8.28 -18.69
C ASN A 65 -14.03 9.26 -19.32
N PHE A 66 -15.02 9.74 -18.57
CA PHE A 66 -16.08 10.61 -19.12
C PHE A 66 -15.60 12.00 -19.60
N VAL A 67 -14.42 12.46 -19.17
CA VAL A 67 -13.81 13.71 -19.66
C VAL A 67 -13.08 13.45 -20.99
N GLY A 68 -12.41 12.31 -21.12
CA GLY A 68 -11.67 11.92 -22.33
C GLY A 68 -10.22 12.38 -22.35
N GLU A 69 -9.67 12.77 -21.21
CA GLU A 69 -8.26 13.10 -21.00
C GLU A 69 -7.84 12.72 -19.57
N ARG A 70 -6.54 12.78 -19.27
CA ARG A 70 -6.04 12.52 -17.91
C ARG A 70 -6.51 13.63 -16.98
N ILE A 71 -7.00 13.23 -15.81
CA ILE A 71 -7.57 14.15 -14.82
C ILE A 71 -6.47 14.74 -13.95
N ASP A 72 -6.63 16.02 -13.58
CA ASP A 72 -5.67 16.73 -12.74
C ASP A 72 -5.43 16.01 -11.42
N GLY A 73 -4.17 15.93 -11.01
CA GLY A 73 -3.77 15.28 -9.77
C GLY A 73 -3.61 13.76 -9.87
N TYR A 74 -3.98 13.11 -10.97
CA TYR A 74 -3.62 11.71 -11.23
C TYR A 74 -2.25 11.63 -11.89
N ASN A 75 -1.18 11.62 -11.08
CA ASN A 75 0.20 11.63 -11.54
C ASN A 75 0.77 10.22 -11.76
N GLU A 76 0.24 9.20 -11.09
CA GLU A 76 0.57 7.79 -11.29
C GLU A 76 -0.68 6.89 -11.38
N PRO A 77 -0.61 5.70 -12.01
CA PRO A 77 -1.71 4.75 -12.10
C PRO A 77 -1.85 3.89 -10.82
N CYS A 78 -1.98 4.51 -9.65
CA CYS A 78 -2.15 3.81 -8.38
C CYS A 78 -3.39 4.26 -7.61
N ALA A 79 -3.99 3.34 -6.85
CA ALA A 79 -5.05 3.64 -5.91
C ALA A 79 -4.43 3.95 -4.53
N LEU A 80 -4.80 5.09 -3.98
CA LEU A 80 -4.51 5.44 -2.59
C LEU A 80 -5.80 5.34 -1.78
N MET A 81 -5.69 4.90 -0.53
CA MET A 81 -6.82 4.85 0.40
C MET A 81 -6.34 5.16 1.81
N THR A 82 -7.21 5.71 2.64
CA THR A 82 -7.02 5.71 4.10
C THR A 82 -6.70 4.29 4.57
N ARG A 83 -5.82 4.15 5.56
CA ARG A 83 -5.38 2.84 6.07
C ARG A 83 -6.57 1.96 6.45
N GLU A 84 -7.51 2.52 7.20
CA GLU A 84 -8.69 1.85 7.73
C GLU A 84 -9.54 1.27 6.59
N ALA A 85 -9.75 2.06 5.54
CA ALA A 85 -10.50 1.61 4.37
C ALA A 85 -9.73 0.57 3.55
N ALA A 86 -8.41 0.69 3.42
CA ALA A 86 -7.59 -0.32 2.74
C ALA A 86 -7.58 -1.67 3.49
N LEU A 87 -7.54 -1.65 4.82
CA LEU A 87 -7.63 -2.84 5.65
C LEU A 87 -9.02 -3.49 5.55
N ALA A 88 -10.09 -2.70 5.58
CA ALA A 88 -11.44 -3.21 5.36
C ALA A 88 -11.60 -3.81 3.95
N LEU A 89 -11.04 -3.15 2.92
CA LEU A 89 -11.09 -3.65 1.54
C LEU A 89 -10.25 -4.93 1.37
N LYS A 90 -9.21 -5.12 2.17
CA LYS A 90 -8.46 -6.39 2.21
C LYS A 90 -9.37 -7.55 2.60
N GLU A 91 -10.21 -7.36 3.62
CA GLU A 91 -11.15 -8.39 4.06
C GLU A 91 -12.21 -8.69 2.99
N VAL A 92 -12.70 -7.65 2.29
CA VAL A 92 -13.55 -7.83 1.08
C VAL A 92 -12.83 -8.68 0.02
N SER A 93 -11.57 -8.36 -0.26
CA SER A 93 -10.77 -9.08 -1.26
C SER A 93 -10.61 -10.55 -0.89
N ASP A 94 -10.31 -10.84 0.39
CA ASP A 94 -10.15 -12.22 0.86
C ASP A 94 -11.46 -13.03 0.79
N ASP A 95 -12.61 -12.40 1.12
CA ASP A 95 -13.95 -13.00 0.96
C ASP A 95 -14.23 -13.34 -0.51
N LEU A 96 -14.03 -12.39 -1.43
CA LEU A 96 -14.31 -12.58 -2.85
C LEU A 96 -13.35 -13.57 -3.52
N LYS A 97 -12.10 -13.64 -3.07
CA LYS A 97 -11.14 -14.66 -3.54
C LYS A 97 -11.58 -16.06 -3.19
N ALA A 98 -12.14 -16.27 -2.00
CA ALA A 98 -12.71 -17.56 -1.62
C ALA A 98 -13.88 -17.98 -2.55
N GLN A 99 -14.51 -17.01 -3.21
CA GLN A 99 -15.58 -17.22 -4.19
C GLN A 99 -15.09 -17.28 -5.65
N GLY A 100 -13.78 -17.17 -5.90
CA GLY A 100 -13.20 -17.22 -7.25
C GLY A 100 -13.05 -15.86 -7.95
N TYR A 101 -13.19 -14.75 -7.22
CA TYR A 101 -13.08 -13.40 -7.77
C TYR A 101 -11.88 -12.63 -7.22
N ARG A 102 -11.37 -11.68 -7.99
CA ARG A 102 -10.44 -10.64 -7.54
C ARG A 102 -11.09 -9.27 -7.67
N LEU A 103 -10.65 -8.32 -6.86
CA LEU A 103 -11.08 -6.94 -7.01
C LEU A 103 -10.34 -6.25 -8.15
N LYS A 104 -11.07 -5.49 -8.96
CA LYS A 104 -10.52 -4.56 -9.94
C LYS A 104 -10.96 -3.14 -9.59
N ILE A 105 -10.00 -2.24 -9.41
CA ILE A 105 -10.19 -0.88 -8.91
C ILE A 105 -10.09 0.11 -10.06
N TYR A 106 -11.10 0.98 -10.19
CA TYR A 106 -11.13 2.06 -11.19
C TYR A 106 -10.76 3.40 -10.59
N ASP A 107 -11.17 3.67 -9.35
CA ASP A 107 -10.81 4.85 -8.59
C ASP A 107 -10.87 4.60 -7.07
N ALA A 108 -10.15 5.40 -6.30
CA ALA A 108 -10.12 5.34 -4.84
C ALA A 108 -10.01 6.76 -4.26
N TYR A 109 -8.93 7.14 -3.58
CA TYR A 109 -8.69 8.53 -3.26
C TYR A 109 -8.64 9.41 -4.54
N ARG A 110 -9.46 10.46 -4.54
CA ARG A 110 -9.55 11.46 -5.62
C ARG A 110 -9.26 12.85 -5.06
N PRO A 111 -8.17 13.52 -5.46
CA PRO A 111 -7.83 14.82 -4.90
C PRO A 111 -8.87 15.87 -5.28
N GLN A 112 -9.07 16.88 -4.44
CA GLN A 112 -10.02 17.95 -4.73
C GLN A 112 -9.74 18.65 -6.07
N MET A 113 -8.48 18.71 -6.53
CA MET A 113 -8.14 19.26 -7.85
C MET A 113 -8.73 18.45 -9.02
N ALA A 114 -8.87 17.12 -8.87
CA ALA A 114 -9.53 16.27 -9.86
C ALA A 114 -11.04 16.57 -9.91
N VAL A 115 -11.66 16.76 -8.73
CA VAL A 115 -13.07 17.17 -8.63
C VAL A 115 -13.28 18.54 -9.29
N SER A 116 -12.37 19.49 -9.06
CA SER A 116 -12.39 20.79 -9.74
C SER A 116 -12.21 20.66 -11.26
N HIS A 117 -11.41 19.70 -11.75
CA HIS A 117 -11.33 19.39 -13.17
C HIS A 117 -12.69 18.92 -13.69
N PHE A 118 -13.36 17.98 -13.01
CA PHE A 118 -14.70 17.51 -13.39
C PHE A 118 -15.73 18.65 -13.47
N VAL A 119 -15.69 19.58 -12.51
CA VAL A 119 -16.56 20.76 -12.51
C VAL A 119 -16.29 21.64 -13.74
N ARG A 120 -15.03 21.99 -14.02
CA ARG A 120 -14.67 22.79 -15.20
C ARG A 120 -15.10 22.11 -16.50
N TRP A 121 -14.91 20.80 -16.60
CA TRP A 121 -15.39 20.02 -17.75
C TRP A 121 -16.91 20.07 -17.85
N ALA A 122 -17.64 19.88 -16.75
CA ALA A 122 -19.10 19.84 -16.76
C ALA A 122 -19.71 21.20 -17.16
N GLU A 123 -19.07 22.31 -16.81
CA GLU A 123 -19.43 23.67 -17.22
C GLU A 123 -19.22 23.94 -18.72
N ASP A 124 -18.24 23.30 -19.36
CA ASP A 124 -18.08 23.36 -20.82
C ASP A 124 -19.09 22.45 -21.52
N LEU A 125 -20.27 22.99 -21.81
CA LEU A 125 -21.35 22.26 -22.46
C LEU A 125 -21.02 21.80 -23.90
N ASN A 126 -19.96 22.32 -24.53
CA ASN A 126 -19.56 21.92 -25.88
C ASN A 126 -18.71 20.65 -25.89
N ASP A 127 -17.99 20.37 -24.80
CA ASP A 127 -17.19 19.17 -24.69
C ASP A 127 -18.06 17.93 -24.43
N LYS A 128 -18.56 17.34 -25.53
CA LYS A 128 -19.39 16.12 -25.52
C LYS A 128 -18.65 14.91 -26.08
N ARG A 129 -17.31 14.96 -26.13
CA ARG A 129 -16.49 13.97 -26.85
C ARG A 129 -16.73 12.53 -26.38
N MET A 130 -16.98 12.33 -25.08
CA MET A 130 -17.22 11.02 -24.49
C MET A 130 -18.70 10.69 -24.24
N LYS A 131 -19.65 11.56 -24.67
CA LYS A 131 -21.10 11.41 -24.43
C LYS A 131 -21.62 10.04 -24.83
N LYS A 132 -21.24 9.57 -26.03
CA LYS A 132 -21.68 8.28 -26.58
C LYS A 132 -21.38 7.09 -25.66
N TYR A 133 -20.32 7.18 -24.86
CA TYR A 133 -19.83 6.06 -24.05
C TYR A 133 -20.34 6.12 -22.61
N PHE A 134 -20.31 7.30 -22.00
CA PHE A 134 -20.56 7.44 -20.56
C PHE A 134 -21.90 8.05 -20.21
N TYR A 135 -22.48 8.90 -21.06
CA TYR A 135 -23.76 9.57 -20.75
C TYR A 135 -24.63 9.75 -22.01
N PRO A 136 -24.91 8.68 -22.76
CA PRO A 136 -25.57 8.78 -24.06
C PRO A 136 -26.98 9.35 -23.98
N GLU A 137 -27.69 9.05 -22.89
CA GLU A 137 -29.10 9.42 -22.66
C GLU A 137 -29.27 10.68 -21.79
N VAL A 138 -28.17 11.23 -21.24
CA VAL A 138 -28.20 12.37 -20.32
C VAL A 138 -27.64 13.61 -21.00
N GLU A 139 -28.39 14.71 -20.94
CA GLU A 139 -27.87 16.00 -21.38
C GLU A 139 -26.86 16.55 -20.39
N LYS A 140 -25.73 17.06 -20.89
CA LYS A 140 -24.58 17.45 -20.05
C LYS A 140 -24.95 18.50 -18.97
N ASN A 141 -25.89 19.39 -19.26
CA ASN A 141 -26.38 20.39 -18.31
C ASN A 141 -27.20 19.80 -17.14
N ARG A 142 -27.55 18.50 -17.19
CA ARG A 142 -28.27 17.79 -16.11
C ARG A 142 -27.33 17.04 -15.18
N LEU A 143 -26.04 16.91 -15.50
CA LEU A 143 -25.12 16.06 -14.74
C LEU A 143 -24.97 16.49 -13.26
N PHE A 144 -24.99 17.79 -12.97
CA PHE A 144 -25.04 18.29 -11.60
C PHE A 144 -26.38 18.06 -10.93
N ALA A 145 -27.48 18.38 -11.62
CA ALA A 145 -28.84 18.27 -11.08
C ALA A 145 -29.23 16.82 -10.76
N GLU A 146 -28.63 15.85 -11.46
CA GLU A 146 -28.82 14.42 -11.25
C GLU A 146 -27.74 13.77 -10.38
N GLY A 147 -26.82 14.56 -9.82
CA GLY A 147 -25.86 14.08 -8.82
C GLY A 147 -24.66 13.30 -9.36
N TYR A 148 -24.51 13.15 -10.69
CA TYR A 148 -23.35 12.47 -11.30
C TYR A 148 -22.04 13.25 -11.14
N ILE A 149 -22.12 14.58 -11.01
CA ILE A 149 -20.98 15.46 -10.72
C ILE A 149 -21.28 16.24 -9.45
N ALA A 150 -20.33 16.22 -8.52
CA ALA A 150 -20.42 16.94 -7.25
C ALA A 150 -19.20 17.84 -7.06
N GLU A 151 -19.40 19.02 -6.47
CA GLU A 151 -18.30 19.94 -6.11
C GLU A 151 -17.41 19.40 -4.98
N LYS A 152 -17.95 18.47 -4.20
CA LYS A 152 -17.27 17.75 -3.12
C LYS A 152 -17.57 16.27 -3.24
N SER A 153 -16.52 15.47 -3.36
CA SER A 153 -16.64 14.02 -3.53
C SER A 153 -16.28 13.27 -2.24
N GLY A 154 -17.00 12.17 -1.97
CA GLY A 154 -16.62 11.22 -0.92
C GLY A 154 -15.19 10.68 -1.11
N HIS A 155 -14.75 10.51 -2.36
CA HIS A 155 -13.40 10.07 -2.71
C HIS A 155 -12.30 10.98 -2.18
N SER A 156 -12.55 12.28 -2.09
CA SER A 156 -11.56 13.23 -1.56
C SER A 156 -11.35 13.10 -0.06
N ARG A 157 -12.18 12.31 0.64
CA ARG A 157 -11.98 11.95 2.06
C ARG A 157 -11.15 10.68 2.23
N GLY A 158 -10.89 9.96 1.13
CA GLY A 158 -9.93 8.86 1.08
C GLY A 158 -10.44 7.48 1.52
N SER A 159 -11.72 7.34 1.83
CA SER A 159 -12.32 6.07 2.27
C SER A 159 -13.38 5.54 1.32
N THR A 160 -13.40 6.06 0.09
CA THR A 160 -14.32 5.67 -0.97
C THR A 160 -13.54 5.00 -2.10
N VAL A 161 -14.16 4.00 -2.73
CA VAL A 161 -13.57 3.20 -3.80
C VAL A 161 -14.63 2.84 -4.84
N ASP A 162 -14.22 2.90 -6.10
CA ASP A 162 -14.98 2.47 -7.27
C ASP A 162 -14.34 1.20 -7.84
N LEU A 163 -15.11 0.11 -7.91
CA LEU A 163 -14.58 -1.21 -8.19
C LEU A 163 -15.56 -2.15 -8.88
N THR A 164 -15.00 -3.22 -9.43
CA THR A 164 -15.74 -4.36 -9.97
C THR A 164 -15.07 -5.69 -9.58
N LEU A 165 -15.68 -6.78 -10.01
CA LEU A 165 -15.16 -8.13 -9.87
C LEU A 165 -14.42 -8.56 -11.15
N PHE A 166 -13.30 -9.25 -10.98
CA PHE A 166 -12.62 -10.01 -12.00
C PHE A 166 -12.77 -11.50 -11.70
N ASP A 167 -13.36 -12.25 -12.62
CA ASP A 167 -13.58 -13.68 -12.49
C ASP A 167 -12.30 -14.44 -12.84
N MET A 168 -11.74 -15.18 -11.88
CA MET A 168 -10.47 -15.90 -12.05
C MET A 168 -10.60 -17.15 -12.93
N ASN A 169 -11.80 -17.71 -13.10
CA ASN A 169 -12.01 -18.87 -13.95
C ASN A 169 -12.09 -18.48 -15.43
N THR A 170 -12.74 -17.36 -15.72
CA THR A 170 -12.90 -16.87 -17.09
C THR A 170 -11.83 -15.87 -17.52
N GLU A 171 -11.01 -15.40 -16.56
CA GLU A 171 -9.99 -14.37 -16.72
C GLU A 171 -10.55 -13.06 -17.31
N LYS A 172 -11.78 -12.73 -16.94
CA LYS A 172 -12.50 -11.56 -17.46
C LYS A 172 -13.12 -10.75 -16.34
N GLU A 173 -13.29 -9.47 -16.63
CA GLU A 173 -14.15 -8.61 -15.83
C GLU A 173 -15.59 -9.15 -15.83
N VAL A 174 -16.21 -9.16 -14.67
CA VAL A 174 -17.59 -9.61 -14.51
C VAL A 174 -18.53 -8.58 -15.14
N ASP A 175 -19.44 -9.05 -15.99
CA ASP A 175 -20.43 -8.18 -16.63
C ASP A 175 -21.46 -7.68 -15.59
N MET A 176 -21.39 -6.38 -15.31
CA MET A 176 -22.28 -5.67 -14.39
C MET A 176 -23.43 -4.95 -15.12
N GLY A 177 -23.52 -5.08 -16.44
CA GLY A 177 -24.58 -4.51 -17.29
C GLY A 177 -24.40 -3.06 -17.74
N SER A 178 -23.44 -2.35 -17.16
CA SER A 178 -22.99 -1.04 -17.61
C SER A 178 -21.50 -0.88 -17.30
N THR A 179 -20.81 -0.01 -18.03
CA THR A 179 -19.45 0.41 -17.68
C THR A 179 -19.44 1.21 -16.37
N PHE A 180 -18.28 1.23 -15.70
CA PHE A 180 -17.94 2.27 -14.74
C PHE A 180 -18.10 3.67 -15.36
N ASP A 181 -18.51 4.65 -14.53
CA ASP A 181 -18.83 6.04 -14.91
C ASP A 181 -19.98 6.18 -15.94
N TYR A 182 -20.84 5.17 -16.07
CA TYR A 182 -22.05 5.33 -16.88
C TYR A 182 -23.06 6.22 -16.13
N PHE A 183 -23.28 7.45 -16.60
CA PHE A 183 -24.27 8.36 -16.03
C PHE A 183 -25.65 8.06 -16.61
N GLY A 184 -26.44 7.31 -15.84
CA GLY A 184 -27.80 6.97 -16.16
C GLY A 184 -28.35 5.90 -15.22
N GLN A 185 -29.68 5.71 -15.25
CA GLN A 185 -30.39 4.74 -14.39
C GLN A 185 -29.86 3.31 -14.47
N LEU A 186 -29.20 2.93 -15.57
CA LEU A 186 -28.59 1.61 -15.71
C LEU A 186 -27.52 1.34 -14.64
N SER A 187 -26.91 2.39 -14.08
CA SER A 187 -25.89 2.29 -13.04
C SER A 187 -26.46 2.12 -11.63
N HIS A 188 -27.74 2.44 -11.42
CA HIS A 188 -28.36 2.35 -10.11
C HIS A 188 -28.40 0.88 -9.67
N PRO A 189 -28.00 0.53 -8.42
CA PRO A 189 -27.93 -0.86 -7.98
C PRO A 189 -29.30 -1.56 -7.95
N ASP A 190 -30.39 -0.83 -7.81
CA ASP A 190 -31.78 -1.33 -7.74
C ASP A 190 -32.48 -1.35 -9.11
N TYR A 191 -31.85 -0.86 -10.18
CA TYR A 191 -32.43 -0.84 -11.50
C TYR A 191 -32.56 -2.25 -12.08
N THR A 192 -33.78 -2.76 -12.23
CA THR A 192 -34.05 -4.10 -12.78
C THR A 192 -34.54 -4.10 -14.23
N GLY A 193 -34.61 -2.93 -14.89
CA GLY A 193 -35.28 -2.78 -16.19
C GLY A 193 -34.59 -3.53 -17.34
N LYS A 194 -33.39 -3.08 -17.73
CA LYS A 194 -32.62 -3.62 -18.88
C LYS A 194 -31.53 -4.61 -18.49
N LEU A 195 -31.38 -4.94 -17.20
CA LEU A 195 -30.35 -5.85 -16.72
C LEU A 195 -30.78 -7.32 -16.84
N THR A 196 -29.83 -8.18 -17.20
CA THR A 196 -30.04 -9.62 -17.13
C THR A 196 -30.03 -10.10 -15.67
N LYS A 197 -30.64 -11.25 -15.40
CA LYS A 197 -30.60 -11.88 -14.06
C LYS A 197 -29.17 -12.12 -13.57
N GLN A 198 -28.25 -12.44 -14.49
CA GLN A 198 -26.85 -12.65 -14.15
C GLN A 198 -26.16 -11.34 -13.74
N GLN A 199 -26.40 -10.24 -14.46
CA GLN A 199 -25.83 -8.92 -14.12
C GLN A 199 -26.32 -8.45 -12.74
N ILE A 200 -27.60 -8.64 -12.42
CA ILE A 200 -28.16 -8.33 -11.09
C ILE A 200 -27.46 -9.17 -10.01
N LYS A 201 -27.33 -10.49 -10.24
CA LYS A 201 -26.62 -11.38 -9.32
C LYS A 201 -25.15 -10.95 -9.12
N ASN A 202 -24.46 -10.59 -10.19
CA ASN A 202 -23.08 -10.12 -10.15
C ASN A 202 -22.92 -8.86 -9.28
N ARG A 203 -23.82 -7.87 -9.45
CA ARG A 203 -23.85 -6.68 -8.60
C ARG A 203 -24.07 -7.03 -7.13
N MET A 204 -24.93 -8.00 -6.84
CA MET A 204 -25.19 -8.43 -5.46
C MET A 204 -23.99 -9.14 -4.83
N ILE A 205 -23.23 -9.95 -5.58
CA ILE A 205 -21.99 -10.57 -5.08
C ILE A 205 -21.04 -9.48 -4.56
N LEU A 206 -20.79 -8.45 -5.37
CA LEU A 206 -19.94 -7.33 -4.97
C LEU A 206 -20.55 -6.57 -3.78
N ARG A 207 -21.81 -6.16 -3.89
CA ARG A 207 -22.50 -5.36 -2.88
C ARG A 207 -22.52 -6.05 -1.51
N GLU A 208 -22.84 -7.33 -1.46
CA GLU A 208 -22.90 -8.09 -0.21
C GLU A 208 -21.53 -8.23 0.45
N ALA A 209 -20.48 -8.51 -0.33
CA ALA A 209 -19.11 -8.56 0.19
C ALA A 209 -18.69 -7.20 0.78
N MET A 210 -18.94 -6.10 0.05
CA MET A 210 -18.66 -4.74 0.53
C MET A 210 -19.42 -4.42 1.83
N LEU A 211 -20.71 -4.74 1.90
CA LEU A 211 -21.56 -4.52 3.07
C LEU A 211 -21.08 -5.31 4.30
N ARG A 212 -20.67 -6.58 4.12
CA ARG A 212 -20.16 -7.45 5.20
C ARG A 212 -18.93 -6.85 5.89
N HIS A 213 -18.09 -6.14 5.14
CA HIS A 213 -16.82 -5.58 5.63
C HIS A 213 -16.88 -4.07 5.85
N GLY A 214 -18.06 -3.54 6.17
CA GLY A 214 -18.18 -2.19 6.73
C GLY A 214 -18.28 -1.06 5.70
N PHE A 215 -18.46 -1.36 4.42
CA PHE A 215 -18.75 -0.34 3.42
C PHE A 215 -20.25 -0.06 3.30
N LYS A 216 -20.58 1.14 2.84
CA LYS A 216 -21.92 1.57 2.42
C LYS A 216 -21.90 1.90 0.91
N PRO A 217 -22.88 1.43 0.14
CA PRO A 217 -22.99 1.74 -1.28
C PRO A 217 -23.57 3.14 -1.51
N LEU A 218 -23.45 3.64 -2.75
CA LEU A 218 -24.25 4.74 -3.28
C LEU A 218 -25.51 4.21 -3.97
N GLU A 219 -26.61 4.98 -3.98
CA GLU A 219 -27.90 4.54 -4.57
C GLU A 219 -27.92 4.69 -6.09
N GLU A 220 -27.05 5.52 -6.64
CA GLU A 220 -26.98 5.82 -8.07
C GLU A 220 -25.92 4.99 -8.82
N GLU A 221 -24.98 4.37 -8.10
CA GLU A 221 -23.79 3.74 -8.68
C GLU A 221 -23.51 2.34 -8.07
N TRP A 222 -23.55 1.29 -8.89
CA TRP A 222 -23.29 -0.09 -8.44
C TRP A 222 -21.84 -0.38 -8.07
N TRP A 223 -20.90 0.42 -8.56
CA TRP A 223 -19.45 0.25 -8.32
C TRP A 223 -18.96 1.01 -7.09
N HIS A 224 -19.74 1.93 -6.54
CA HIS A 224 -19.29 2.94 -5.58
C HIS A 224 -19.56 2.54 -4.13
N PHE A 225 -18.52 2.58 -3.31
CA PHE A 225 -18.61 2.21 -1.90
C PHE A 225 -17.73 3.08 -1.01
N THR A 226 -18.27 3.53 0.12
CA THR A 226 -17.56 4.31 1.14
C THR A 226 -17.49 3.54 2.45
N LEU A 227 -16.35 3.55 3.17
CA LEU A 227 -16.27 2.98 4.52
C LEU A 227 -17.25 3.71 5.46
N LYS A 228 -18.03 2.97 6.26
CA LYS A 228 -19.00 3.58 7.19
C LYS A 228 -18.33 4.46 8.25
N ASP A 229 -17.31 3.91 8.91
CA ASP A 229 -16.54 4.56 9.97
C ASP A 229 -15.24 5.15 9.40
N GLU A 230 -15.40 6.06 8.44
CA GLU A 230 -14.26 6.74 7.81
C GLU A 230 -13.47 7.61 8.80
N PRO A 231 -12.12 7.61 8.76
CA PRO A 231 -11.28 8.38 9.68
C PRO A 231 -11.35 9.90 9.46
N TYR A 232 -11.74 10.35 8.27
CA TYR A 232 -11.70 11.77 7.87
C TYR A 232 -13.01 12.25 7.23
N PRO A 233 -14.16 12.16 7.92
CA PRO A 233 -15.48 12.42 7.34
C PRO A 233 -15.69 13.85 6.84
N ASN A 234 -14.88 14.80 7.32
CA ASN A 234 -14.99 16.23 7.04
C ASN A 234 -13.76 16.81 6.31
N THR A 235 -12.75 15.98 5.98
CA THR A 235 -11.49 16.46 5.36
C THR A 235 -11.44 16.09 3.89
N TYR A 236 -11.40 17.10 3.02
CA TYR A 236 -11.30 16.91 1.58
C TYR A 236 -9.85 17.15 1.16
N PHE A 237 -9.09 16.06 1.00
CA PHE A 237 -7.68 16.10 0.67
C PHE A 237 -7.45 16.53 -0.78
N GLN A 238 -6.27 17.09 -1.03
CA GLN A 238 -5.88 17.67 -2.31
C GLN A 238 -4.44 17.34 -2.73
N PHE A 239 -3.70 16.49 -2.00
CA PHE A 239 -2.39 16.03 -2.47
C PHE A 239 -2.56 15.13 -3.70
N PRO A 240 -1.64 15.14 -4.68
CA PRO A 240 -1.79 14.34 -5.90
C PRO A 240 -1.78 12.83 -5.62
N VAL A 241 -2.43 12.07 -6.51
CA VAL A 241 -2.33 10.60 -6.60
C VAL A 241 -1.01 10.26 -7.25
N GLU A 242 -0.03 9.99 -6.39
CA GLU A 242 1.31 9.51 -6.72
C GLU A 242 1.84 8.63 -5.59
N LYS A 243 3.03 8.06 -5.74
CA LYS A 243 3.69 7.33 -4.65
C LYS A 243 3.74 8.19 -3.39
N LEU A 244 3.20 7.65 -2.30
CA LEU A 244 3.22 8.33 -1.02
C LEU A 244 4.62 8.32 -0.39
N PRO A 245 5.00 9.39 0.33
CA PRO A 245 6.12 9.35 1.25
C PRO A 245 5.88 8.22 2.27
N GLN A 246 6.93 7.48 2.60
CA GLN A 246 6.88 6.17 3.26
C GLN A 246 6.27 6.13 4.68
N SER A 247 5.89 7.26 5.28
CA SER A 247 5.48 7.39 6.68
C SER A 247 4.13 6.76 7.02
N ASN A 248 3.41 6.21 6.05
CA ASN A 248 1.99 5.94 6.20
C ASN A 248 1.67 4.45 6.27
N LEU A 249 2.65 3.63 6.64
CA LEU A 249 2.43 2.33 7.25
C LEU A 249 2.72 2.51 8.75
N THR A 250 1.75 2.91 9.56
CA THR A 250 1.89 2.80 11.02
C THR A 250 2.05 1.33 11.33
N ALA A 251 3.31 0.90 11.51
CA ALA A 251 3.77 -0.01 12.53
C ALA A 251 2.67 -0.95 13.06
N LYS A 252 2.49 -2.10 12.41
CA LYS A 252 1.73 -3.21 13.00
C LYS A 252 2.56 -3.72 14.18
N ALA A 253 1.96 -4.02 15.33
CA ALA A 253 2.72 -4.67 16.41
C ALA A 253 3.40 -5.95 15.88
N SER A 254 4.68 -6.14 16.21
CA SER A 254 5.41 -7.33 15.76
C SER A 254 4.83 -8.58 16.42
N PRO A 255 4.84 -9.74 15.74
CA PRO A 255 4.50 -11.00 16.38
C PRO A 255 5.32 -11.23 17.65
N ALA A 256 4.70 -11.80 18.69
CA ALA A 256 5.35 -11.97 19.99
C ALA A 256 6.67 -12.77 19.90
N TRP A 257 6.77 -13.72 18.97
CA TRP A 257 7.98 -14.51 18.75
C TRP A 257 9.17 -13.66 18.29
N VAL A 258 8.95 -12.56 17.56
CA VAL A 258 10.01 -11.64 17.13
C VAL A 258 10.69 -11.01 18.33
N ALA A 259 9.91 -10.61 19.35
CA ALA A 259 10.44 -10.06 20.60
C ALA A 259 11.27 -11.08 21.40
N ASN A 260 11.03 -12.38 21.19
CA ASN A 260 11.73 -13.46 21.87
C ASN A 260 13.03 -13.89 21.17
N LEU A 261 13.30 -13.40 19.95
CA LEU A 261 14.55 -13.69 19.25
C LEU A 261 15.74 -13.23 20.10
N PRO A 262 16.86 -13.99 20.16
CA PRO A 262 18.05 -13.57 20.90
C PRO A 262 18.54 -12.17 20.49
N ALA A 263 18.52 -11.87 19.19
CA ALA A 263 18.89 -10.56 18.64
C ALA A 263 17.97 -9.41 19.11
N ALA A 264 16.70 -9.69 19.42
CA ALA A 264 15.73 -8.68 19.84
C ALA A 264 16.04 -8.06 21.21
N LYS A 265 16.85 -8.75 22.04
CA LYS A 265 17.25 -8.25 23.36
C LYS A 265 18.08 -6.98 23.27
N THR A 266 18.95 -6.88 22.27
CA THR A 266 19.90 -5.77 22.11
C THR A 266 19.60 -4.89 20.91
N ALA A 267 19.05 -5.46 19.83
CA ALA A 267 18.77 -4.72 18.61
C ALA A 267 17.64 -3.68 18.80
N LYS A 268 17.74 -2.58 18.05
CA LYS A 268 16.67 -1.58 17.88
C LYS A 268 15.87 -1.81 16.59
N GLN A 269 16.47 -2.47 15.61
CA GLN A 269 15.85 -2.85 14.35
C GLN A 269 16.25 -4.27 13.96
N LEU A 270 15.30 -5.05 13.46
CA LEU A 270 15.51 -6.43 13.01
C LEU A 270 15.02 -6.59 11.57
N PHE A 271 15.83 -7.23 10.73
CA PHE A 271 15.41 -7.76 9.44
C PHE A 271 15.38 -9.27 9.53
N VAL A 272 14.21 -9.88 9.44
CA VAL A 272 14.02 -11.32 9.68
C VAL A 272 13.70 -12.02 8.38
N VAL A 273 14.38 -13.13 8.13
CA VAL A 273 14.13 -14.05 7.01
C VAL A 273 13.82 -15.42 7.61
N GLY A 274 12.53 -15.76 7.66
CA GLY A 274 12.05 -17.05 8.14
C GLY A 274 11.70 -17.97 6.98
N ALA A 275 12.54 -18.98 6.70
CA ALA A 275 12.25 -19.94 5.64
C ALA A 275 11.01 -20.78 5.98
N VAL A 276 10.07 -20.88 5.04
CA VAL A 276 8.81 -21.63 5.18
C VAL A 276 8.68 -22.80 4.22
N GLY A 277 9.57 -22.86 3.23
CA GLY A 277 9.71 -23.99 2.32
C GLY A 277 11.16 -24.17 1.91
N GLN A 278 11.39 -25.01 0.89
CA GLN A 278 12.75 -25.25 0.41
C GLN A 278 13.39 -23.99 -0.17
N THR A 279 12.65 -23.21 -0.95
CA THR A 279 13.16 -22.00 -1.62
C THR A 279 12.40 -20.74 -1.22
N THR A 280 11.40 -20.85 -0.37
CA THR A 280 10.51 -19.75 0.02
C THR A 280 10.74 -19.31 1.46
N ALA A 281 10.60 -18.01 1.70
CA ALA A 281 10.71 -17.41 3.02
C ALA A 281 9.65 -16.32 3.21
N TRP A 282 9.32 -16.06 4.47
CA TRP A 282 8.72 -14.80 4.88
C TRP A 282 9.81 -13.85 5.34
N VAL A 283 9.78 -12.64 4.81
CA VAL A 283 10.77 -11.60 5.06
C VAL A 283 10.07 -10.40 5.69
N SER A 284 10.63 -9.88 6.78
CA SER A 284 10.04 -8.76 7.52
C SER A 284 11.07 -7.81 8.11
N LEU A 285 10.66 -6.56 8.29
CA LEU A 285 11.45 -5.51 8.96
C LEU A 285 10.70 -5.05 10.19
N HIS A 286 11.38 -5.02 11.33
CA HIS A 286 10.83 -4.65 12.63
C HIS A 286 11.68 -3.59 13.30
N GLN A 287 11.06 -2.69 14.06
CA GLN A 287 11.74 -1.63 14.79
C GLN A 287 11.11 -1.40 16.16
N LYS A 288 11.93 -1.13 17.18
CA LYS A 288 11.43 -0.64 18.47
C LYS A 288 10.95 0.80 18.35
N ASP A 289 9.75 1.09 18.86
CA ASP A 289 9.27 2.45 19.03
C ASP A 289 9.92 3.14 20.25
N THR A 290 9.48 4.37 20.55
CA THR A 290 10.00 5.16 21.67
C THR A 290 9.68 4.56 23.05
N GLN A 291 8.69 3.66 23.13
CA GLN A 291 8.32 2.92 24.33
C GLN A 291 9.01 1.55 24.40
N GLY A 292 9.88 1.24 23.43
CA GLY A 292 10.60 -0.02 23.33
C GLY A 292 9.77 -1.19 22.80
N GLN A 293 8.55 -0.95 22.31
CA GLN A 293 7.69 -1.98 21.75
C GLN A 293 8.07 -2.27 20.30
N TRP A 294 8.06 -3.54 19.92
CA TRP A 294 8.43 -3.96 18.57
C TRP A 294 7.30 -3.71 17.58
N GLN A 295 7.61 -3.00 16.51
CA GLN A 295 6.71 -2.66 15.42
C GLN A 295 7.20 -3.25 14.10
N GLN A 296 6.36 -4.03 13.43
CA GLN A 296 6.58 -4.53 12.08
C GLN A 296 6.30 -3.40 11.08
N LEU A 297 7.36 -2.97 10.40
CA LEU A 297 7.34 -1.94 9.38
C LEU A 297 6.91 -2.49 8.02
N MET A 298 7.34 -3.73 7.72
CA MET A 298 6.90 -4.46 6.53
C MET A 298 6.97 -5.97 6.74
N SER A 299 6.20 -6.70 5.93
CA SER A 299 6.38 -8.14 5.68
C SER A 299 6.07 -8.45 4.23
N THR A 300 6.74 -9.47 3.67
CA THR A 300 6.53 -9.91 2.29
C THR A 300 6.97 -11.36 2.14
N PRO A 301 6.35 -12.14 1.22
CA PRO A 301 6.98 -13.34 0.73
C PRO A 301 8.29 -12.98 0.01
N GLY A 302 9.24 -13.91 0.04
CA GLY A 302 10.52 -13.82 -0.66
C GLY A 302 11.07 -15.20 -1.00
N TYR A 303 12.18 -15.21 -1.74
CA TYR A 303 12.90 -16.43 -2.10
C TYR A 303 14.31 -16.47 -1.50
N ILE A 304 14.77 -17.68 -1.22
CA ILE A 304 16.09 -18.02 -0.71
C ILE A 304 16.81 -18.96 -1.70
N GLY A 305 18.00 -19.41 -1.33
CA GLY A 305 18.84 -20.28 -2.14
C GLY A 305 18.11 -21.51 -2.67
N LYS A 306 18.41 -21.91 -3.91
CA LYS A 306 17.85 -23.10 -4.58
C LYS A 306 17.91 -24.37 -3.71
N ASN A 307 18.97 -24.51 -2.93
CA ASN A 307 19.19 -25.66 -2.06
C ASN A 307 18.76 -25.40 -0.60
N GLY A 308 17.99 -24.34 -0.37
CA GLY A 308 17.47 -23.91 0.93
C GLY A 308 18.52 -23.28 1.84
N LEU A 309 18.34 -23.46 3.13
CA LEU A 309 19.23 -22.92 4.16
C LEU A 309 20.49 -23.76 4.38
N GLY A 310 21.54 -23.16 4.93
CA GLY A 310 22.72 -23.87 5.45
C GLY A 310 23.99 -23.73 4.61
N LYS A 311 24.38 -22.49 4.28
CA LYS A 311 25.64 -22.19 3.56
C LYS A 311 26.85 -22.81 4.28
N THR A 312 27.62 -23.61 3.55
CA THR A 312 28.85 -24.27 4.06
C THR A 312 30.03 -24.13 3.12
N LYS A 313 29.80 -23.85 1.83
CA LYS A 313 30.87 -23.62 0.84
C LYS A 313 30.41 -22.74 -0.31
N GLU A 314 31.36 -22.22 -1.06
CA GLU A 314 31.10 -21.48 -2.30
C GLU A 314 30.35 -22.34 -3.33
N GLY A 315 29.40 -21.72 -4.06
CA GLY A 315 28.60 -22.39 -5.09
C GLY A 315 27.57 -23.42 -4.60
N ASP A 316 27.36 -23.62 -3.29
CA ASP A 316 26.40 -24.61 -2.76
C ASP A 316 24.91 -24.23 -2.96
N ASN A 317 24.63 -23.05 -3.49
CA ASN A 317 23.30 -22.47 -3.71
C ASN A 317 22.40 -22.46 -2.46
N ARG A 318 22.98 -22.38 -1.27
CA ARG A 318 22.26 -22.24 0.00
C ARG A 318 22.29 -20.80 0.51
N THR A 319 21.27 -20.39 1.26
CA THR A 319 21.28 -19.14 2.03
C THR A 319 21.87 -19.41 3.41
N PRO A 320 22.77 -18.56 3.92
CA PRO A 320 23.40 -18.79 5.22
C PRO A 320 22.37 -18.64 6.36
N VAL A 321 22.52 -19.47 7.38
CA VAL A 321 21.77 -19.36 8.65
C VAL A 321 22.63 -18.60 9.63
N GLY A 322 22.03 -17.67 10.37
CA GLY A 322 22.72 -16.94 11.41
C GLY A 322 22.24 -15.52 11.59
N THR A 323 23.08 -14.73 12.27
CA THR A 323 22.87 -13.31 12.52
C THR A 323 23.89 -12.50 11.74
N PHE A 324 23.43 -11.51 10.98
CA PHE A 324 24.24 -10.68 10.08
C PHE A 324 23.87 -9.20 10.24
N HIS A 325 24.49 -8.34 9.46
CA HIS A 325 24.10 -6.95 9.30
C HIS A 325 24.28 -6.51 7.84
N PHE A 326 23.72 -5.35 7.49
CA PHE A 326 23.94 -4.78 6.17
C PHE A 326 25.22 -3.94 6.15
N THR A 327 26.01 -4.05 5.09
CA THR A 327 27.28 -3.29 4.97
C THR A 327 27.23 -2.22 3.89
N GLU A 328 26.54 -2.48 2.77
CA GLU A 328 26.57 -1.63 1.58
C GLU A 328 25.21 -1.64 0.87
N ALA A 329 24.82 -0.50 0.31
CA ALA A 329 23.62 -0.32 -0.52
C ALA A 329 24.05 0.07 -1.94
N PHE A 330 23.54 -0.63 -2.94
CA PHE A 330 23.92 -0.43 -4.34
C PHE A 330 22.85 -0.93 -5.30
N GLY A 331 22.99 -0.63 -6.59
CA GLY A 331 22.10 -1.18 -7.61
C GLY A 331 22.22 -0.49 -8.95
N ILE A 332 21.59 -1.10 -9.96
CA ILE A 332 21.53 -0.56 -11.33
C ILE A 332 20.67 0.71 -11.36
N GLY A 333 19.58 0.72 -10.57
CA GLY A 333 18.68 1.87 -10.46
C GLY A 333 19.32 3.06 -9.74
N ALA A 334 18.80 4.25 -10.00
CA ALA A 334 19.14 5.44 -9.22
C ALA A 334 18.72 5.28 -7.74
N ASP A 335 19.40 5.99 -6.85
CA ASP A 335 19.16 5.95 -5.40
C ASP A 335 17.66 6.11 -5.08
N PRO A 336 17.01 5.12 -4.44
CA PRO A 336 15.62 5.24 -4.07
C PRO A 336 15.40 6.17 -2.86
N GLY A 337 16.45 6.77 -2.30
CA GLY A 337 16.39 7.61 -1.10
C GLY A 337 16.94 6.88 0.13
N CYS A 338 18.09 6.22 -0.01
CA CYS A 338 18.75 5.52 1.07
C CYS A 338 19.18 6.50 2.18
N LYS A 339 18.81 6.21 3.43
CA LYS A 339 19.06 7.11 4.57
C LYS A 339 20.25 6.67 5.42
N ALA A 340 20.39 5.36 5.62
CA ALA A 340 21.40 4.82 6.54
C ALA A 340 22.74 4.51 5.86
N PHE A 341 22.74 4.18 4.57
CA PHE A 341 23.94 3.78 3.84
C PHE A 341 24.14 4.72 2.65
N PRO A 342 25.38 5.11 2.31
CA PRO A 342 25.65 5.69 1.01
C PRO A 342 25.22 4.71 -0.08
N TYR A 343 24.46 5.18 -1.07
CA TYR A 343 24.00 4.36 -2.18
C TYR A 343 24.99 4.45 -3.36
N LYS A 344 25.49 3.30 -3.82
CA LYS A 344 26.32 3.22 -5.03
C LYS A 344 25.46 2.79 -6.22
N GLN A 345 25.11 3.75 -7.08
CA GLN A 345 24.59 3.40 -8.40
C GLN A 345 25.72 2.78 -9.24
N VAL A 346 25.51 1.57 -9.74
CA VAL A 346 26.55 0.83 -10.46
C VAL A 346 26.55 1.17 -11.95
N ASP A 347 27.73 1.10 -12.56
CA ASP A 347 27.96 1.18 -14.01
C ASP A 347 28.56 -0.15 -14.52
N GLU A 348 28.87 -0.23 -15.82
CA GLU A 348 29.43 -1.40 -16.49
C GLU A 348 30.86 -1.80 -16.06
N ASN A 349 31.45 -1.08 -15.10
CA ASN A 349 32.78 -1.37 -14.56
C ASN A 349 32.73 -1.90 -13.13
N ILE A 350 31.54 -2.01 -12.53
CA ILE A 350 31.38 -2.44 -11.14
C ILE A 350 31.13 -3.94 -11.05
N TYR A 351 31.96 -4.60 -10.23
CA TYR A 351 31.90 -6.04 -9.98
C TYR A 351 31.84 -6.32 -8.49
N TRP A 352 31.21 -7.43 -8.10
CA TRP A 352 31.53 -8.09 -6.84
C TRP A 352 32.66 -9.09 -7.09
N SER A 353 33.84 -8.83 -6.53
CA SER A 353 35.01 -9.66 -6.80
C SER A 353 34.84 -11.05 -6.20
N GLY A 354 34.88 -12.08 -7.05
CA GLY A 354 35.12 -13.47 -6.63
C GLY A 354 36.56 -13.90 -6.90
N ASP A 355 37.45 -12.96 -7.22
CA ASP A 355 38.86 -13.22 -7.45
C ASP A 355 39.66 -13.20 -6.14
N TRP A 356 40.15 -14.36 -5.74
CA TRP A 356 40.98 -14.54 -4.55
C TRP A 356 42.47 -14.30 -4.79
N SER A 357 42.87 -13.87 -5.98
CA SER A 357 44.26 -13.52 -6.28
C SER A 357 44.71 -12.33 -5.40
N PRO A 358 45.98 -12.29 -4.97
CA PRO A 358 46.48 -11.19 -4.14
C PRO A 358 46.18 -9.82 -4.76
N GLY A 359 45.56 -8.94 -3.97
CA GLY A 359 45.19 -7.58 -4.39
C GLY A 359 43.84 -7.45 -5.12
N MET A 360 43.15 -8.55 -5.43
CA MET A 360 41.88 -8.53 -6.19
C MET A 360 40.62 -8.45 -5.32
N GLN A 361 40.80 -8.33 -4.00
CA GLN A 361 39.76 -7.96 -3.05
C GLN A 361 38.53 -8.88 -3.06
N TYR A 362 38.75 -10.19 -2.95
CA TYR A 362 37.68 -11.21 -2.84
C TYR A 362 36.56 -10.82 -1.85
N ASN A 363 35.33 -11.11 -2.27
CA ASN A 363 34.08 -10.82 -1.57
C ASN A 363 33.88 -9.34 -1.23
N LYS A 364 34.30 -8.44 -2.12
CA LYS A 364 34.07 -7.00 -2.02
C LYS A 364 33.61 -6.43 -3.35
N MET A 365 32.89 -5.30 -3.27
CA MET A 365 32.56 -4.53 -4.45
C MET A 365 33.78 -3.74 -4.94
N VAL A 366 34.12 -3.92 -6.21
CA VAL A 366 35.31 -3.34 -6.84
C VAL A 366 34.95 -2.60 -8.12
N ASP A 367 35.82 -1.69 -8.53
CA ASP A 367 35.78 -1.01 -9.81
C ASP A 367 36.89 -1.56 -10.70
N ALA A 368 36.53 -2.23 -11.79
CA ALA A 368 37.46 -2.88 -12.70
C ALA A 368 38.43 -1.88 -13.37
N ARG A 369 38.09 -0.59 -13.43
CA ARG A 369 39.00 0.46 -13.94
C ARG A 369 40.22 0.63 -13.04
N GLN A 370 40.08 0.31 -11.75
CA GLN A 370 41.15 0.42 -10.74
C GLN A 370 41.90 -0.92 -10.55
N LEU A 371 41.35 -2.02 -11.07
CA LEU A 371 41.90 -3.37 -10.97
C LEU A 371 42.00 -4.02 -12.35
N PRO A 372 42.94 -3.61 -13.22
CA PRO A 372 43.04 -4.13 -14.59
C PRO A 372 43.35 -5.64 -14.66
N GLY A 373 43.87 -6.23 -13.57
CA GLY A 373 44.13 -7.66 -13.43
C GLY A 373 42.98 -8.48 -12.84
N LEU A 374 41.82 -7.87 -12.57
CA LEU A 374 40.67 -8.56 -11.98
C LEU A 374 40.20 -9.70 -12.89
N ASN A 375 40.11 -10.92 -12.35
CA ASN A 375 39.44 -12.02 -13.02
C ASN A 375 37.92 -11.77 -13.04
N LYS A 376 37.45 -11.24 -14.16
CA LYS A 376 36.02 -10.94 -14.41
C LYS A 376 35.16 -12.19 -14.53
N GLU A 377 35.70 -13.33 -14.96
CA GLU A 377 34.94 -14.58 -15.09
C GLU A 377 34.56 -15.16 -13.73
N ASN A 378 35.42 -14.96 -12.73
CA ASN A 378 35.17 -15.36 -11.35
C ASN A 378 34.41 -14.30 -10.54
N SER A 379 34.06 -13.16 -11.12
CA SER A 379 33.45 -12.03 -10.41
C SER A 379 32.04 -11.76 -10.91
N GLU A 380 31.12 -11.38 -10.02
CA GLU A 380 29.77 -11.01 -10.44
C GLU A 380 29.77 -9.61 -11.04
N HIS A 381 29.52 -9.51 -12.35
CA HIS A 381 29.31 -8.24 -13.04
C HIS A 381 27.90 -7.72 -12.73
N ILE A 382 27.77 -6.69 -11.89
CA ILE A 382 26.49 -6.35 -11.23
C ILE A 382 25.39 -6.00 -12.24
N VAL A 383 25.72 -5.29 -13.31
CA VAL A 383 24.73 -4.83 -14.31
C VAL A 383 24.12 -5.97 -15.13
N ASP A 384 24.78 -7.13 -15.22
CA ASP A 384 24.29 -8.29 -15.99
C ASP A 384 23.09 -8.99 -15.32
N TYR A 385 22.83 -8.67 -14.05
CA TYR A 385 21.78 -9.30 -13.24
C TYR A 385 20.45 -8.52 -13.26
N ASN A 386 20.21 -7.64 -14.23
CA ASN A 386 18.92 -6.98 -14.44
C ASN A 386 17.78 -8.01 -14.68
N PRO A 387 16.62 -7.95 -13.98
CA PRO A 387 16.16 -6.95 -13.01
C PRO A 387 16.47 -7.25 -11.54
N HIS A 388 17.10 -8.38 -11.22
CA HIS A 388 17.35 -8.79 -9.85
C HIS A 388 18.17 -7.77 -9.07
N TYR A 389 19.19 -7.17 -9.70
CA TYR A 389 20.09 -6.21 -9.05
C TYR A 389 19.73 -4.74 -9.35
N ILE A 390 18.46 -4.45 -9.70
CA ILE A 390 17.98 -3.06 -9.74
C ILE A 390 18.27 -2.36 -8.39
N TYR A 391 18.06 -3.07 -7.29
CA TYR A 391 18.42 -2.65 -5.93
C TYR A 391 18.97 -3.82 -5.13
N CYS A 392 20.07 -3.60 -4.43
CA CYS A 392 20.77 -4.57 -3.61
C CYS A 392 21.21 -3.97 -2.26
N MET A 393 21.28 -4.83 -1.26
CA MET A 393 22.05 -4.59 -0.05
C MET A 393 22.93 -5.80 0.26
N ASN A 394 24.19 -5.56 0.61
CA ASN A 394 25.09 -6.63 1.02
C ASN A 394 24.75 -7.12 2.43
N ILE A 395 24.59 -8.44 2.58
CA ILE A 395 24.47 -9.12 3.87
C ILE A 395 25.90 -9.53 4.27
N SER A 396 26.31 -9.25 5.52
CA SER A 396 27.68 -9.42 6.03
C SER A 396 28.18 -10.88 6.13
N TYR A 397 27.72 -11.78 5.26
CA TYR A 397 28.21 -13.14 5.17
C TYR A 397 29.63 -13.18 4.60
N ASN A 398 30.52 -13.90 5.29
CA ASN A 398 31.94 -14.02 4.94
C ASN A 398 32.65 -12.66 4.78
N GLU A 399 32.38 -11.72 5.70
CA GLU A 399 32.94 -10.36 5.68
C GLU A 399 34.47 -10.33 5.71
N ALA A 400 35.09 -11.33 6.36
CA ALA A 400 36.55 -11.50 6.34
C ALA A 400 37.11 -11.84 4.94
N GLY A 401 36.26 -12.13 3.97
CA GLY A 401 36.65 -12.48 2.60
C GLY A 401 37.50 -13.76 2.55
N THR A 402 37.13 -14.79 3.31
CA THR A 402 37.85 -16.07 3.28
C THR A 402 37.41 -16.88 2.04
N PRO A 403 38.31 -17.17 1.08
CA PRO A 403 37.95 -17.94 -0.12
C PRO A 403 37.34 -19.31 0.20
N GLY A 404 36.40 -19.77 -0.62
CA GLY A 404 35.74 -21.07 -0.46
C GLY A 404 34.61 -21.11 0.57
N LYS A 405 34.46 -20.09 1.43
CA LYS A 405 33.28 -19.96 2.32
C LYS A 405 32.05 -19.40 1.59
N GLY A 406 32.22 -18.89 0.37
CA GLY A 406 31.17 -18.27 -0.44
C GLY A 406 31.18 -16.75 -0.33
N SER A 407 30.63 -16.11 -1.35
CA SER A 407 30.65 -14.67 -1.57
C SER A 407 29.29 -14.18 -2.06
N ALA A 408 29.15 -12.86 -2.23
CA ALA A 408 28.02 -12.22 -2.92
C ALA A 408 26.63 -12.61 -2.37
N ILE A 409 26.47 -12.59 -1.04
CA ILE A 409 25.17 -12.83 -0.42
C ILE A 409 24.45 -11.51 -0.22
N PHE A 410 23.46 -11.24 -1.07
CA PHE A 410 22.72 -9.99 -1.07
C PHE A 410 21.26 -10.17 -0.64
N LEU A 411 20.65 -9.08 -0.19
CA LEU A 411 19.22 -8.87 -0.33
C LEU A 411 18.99 -8.12 -1.65
N HIS A 412 18.15 -8.63 -2.55
CA HIS A 412 17.93 -8.01 -3.86
C HIS A 412 16.47 -8.16 -4.36
N CYS A 413 16.16 -7.56 -5.51
CA CYS A 413 14.84 -7.63 -6.13
C CYS A 413 14.51 -9.03 -6.67
N LEU A 414 13.23 -9.40 -6.66
CA LEU A 414 12.73 -10.55 -7.41
C LEU A 414 12.95 -10.37 -8.92
N GLY A 415 13.28 -11.47 -9.59
CA GLY A 415 13.19 -11.56 -11.04
C GLY A 415 11.95 -12.32 -11.50
N SER A 416 11.62 -12.18 -12.78
CA SER A 416 10.37 -12.64 -13.39
C SER A 416 10.24 -14.15 -13.59
N HIS A 417 11.30 -14.94 -13.40
CA HIS A 417 11.36 -16.32 -13.93
C HIS A 417 11.75 -17.42 -12.93
N LYS A 418 12.31 -17.11 -11.76
CA LYS A 418 12.88 -18.15 -10.86
C LYS A 418 12.42 -17.97 -9.41
N PRO A 419 11.77 -18.99 -8.80
CA PRO A 419 11.34 -18.95 -7.41
C PRO A 419 12.46 -19.35 -6.43
N PHE A 420 13.70 -18.91 -6.70
CA PHE A 420 14.89 -19.19 -5.87
C PHE A 420 16.07 -18.28 -6.26
N THR A 421 17.09 -18.22 -5.40
CA THR A 421 18.36 -17.49 -5.63
C THR A 421 19.57 -18.45 -5.68
N GLY A 422 20.77 -17.92 -5.95
CA GLY A 422 22.05 -18.63 -5.77
C GLY A 422 22.56 -18.67 -4.32
N GLY A 423 21.78 -18.18 -3.36
CA GLY A 423 22.14 -18.08 -1.94
C GLY A 423 21.73 -16.74 -1.29
N CYS A 424 21.44 -15.73 -2.11
CA CYS A 424 20.85 -14.46 -1.71
C CYS A 424 19.44 -14.59 -1.13
N VAL A 425 18.89 -13.48 -0.66
CA VAL A 425 17.47 -13.32 -0.34
C VAL A 425 16.85 -12.38 -1.37
N ALA A 426 15.72 -12.75 -1.95
CA ALA A 426 15.03 -11.94 -2.95
C ALA A 426 13.62 -11.54 -2.50
N ILE A 427 13.28 -10.25 -2.64
CA ILE A 427 11.97 -9.67 -2.26
C ILE A 427 11.43 -8.75 -3.37
N PRO A 428 10.11 -8.47 -3.42
CA PRO A 428 9.55 -7.58 -4.43
C PRO A 428 10.25 -6.22 -4.46
N GLU A 429 10.43 -5.65 -5.66
CA GLU A 429 11.16 -4.38 -5.86
C GLU A 429 10.63 -3.23 -4.99
N ALA A 430 9.30 -3.12 -4.84
CA ALA A 430 8.68 -2.12 -3.97
C ALA A 430 9.12 -2.28 -2.49
N LYS A 431 9.22 -3.53 -2.01
CA LYS A 431 9.70 -3.82 -0.66
C LYS A 431 11.21 -3.62 -0.55
N MET A 432 11.98 -3.90 -1.61
CA MET A 432 13.41 -3.61 -1.62
C MET A 432 13.71 -2.11 -1.50
N ARG A 433 12.99 -1.26 -2.25
CA ARG A 433 13.05 0.20 -2.06
C ARG A 433 12.72 0.59 -0.62
N TYR A 434 11.64 0.03 -0.07
CA TYR A 434 11.23 0.30 1.30
C TYR A 434 12.34 -0.04 2.32
N VAL A 435 13.02 -1.18 2.16
CA VAL A 435 14.14 -1.57 3.02
C VAL A 435 15.28 -0.55 2.91
N LEU A 436 15.73 -0.22 1.69
CA LEU A 436 16.82 0.74 1.47
C LEU A 436 16.56 2.11 2.12
N GLN A 437 15.31 2.54 2.12
CA GLN A 437 14.91 3.84 2.63
C GLN A 437 14.63 3.87 4.15
N ASN A 438 14.46 2.71 4.83
CA ASN A 438 14.06 2.63 6.25
C ASN A 438 14.99 1.81 7.14
N VAL A 439 15.91 1.04 6.56
CA VAL A 439 16.89 0.30 7.35
C VAL A 439 17.81 1.28 8.10
N GLN A 440 18.20 0.92 9.31
CA GLN A 440 19.16 1.64 10.15
C GLN A 440 20.54 0.99 10.06
N LYS A 441 21.61 1.76 10.32
CA LYS A 441 22.98 1.25 10.27
C LYS A 441 23.23 0.06 11.21
N ASP A 442 22.52 0.02 12.34
CA ASP A 442 22.59 -1.01 13.38
C ASP A 442 21.48 -2.07 13.25
N CYS A 443 20.81 -2.16 12.09
CA CYS A 443 19.83 -3.20 11.84
C CYS A 443 20.49 -4.59 11.88
N VAL A 444 19.92 -5.48 12.69
CA VAL A 444 20.40 -6.86 12.82
C VAL A 444 19.56 -7.76 11.93
N ILE A 445 20.22 -8.52 11.07
CA ILE A 445 19.59 -9.49 10.17
C ILE A 445 19.57 -10.84 10.87
N VAL A 446 18.43 -11.54 10.87
CA VAL A 446 18.30 -12.91 11.38
C VAL A 446 17.76 -13.80 10.26
N ILE A 447 18.49 -14.85 9.91
CA ILE A 447 18.09 -15.82 8.88
C ILE A 447 18.09 -17.22 9.48
N ASP A 448 16.93 -17.87 9.49
CA ASP A 448 16.78 -19.29 9.87
C ASP A 448 15.44 -19.84 9.32
N SER A 449 15.11 -21.11 9.58
CA SER A 449 13.77 -21.61 9.32
C SER A 449 12.77 -20.95 10.26
N LEU A 450 11.55 -20.71 9.78
CA LEU A 450 10.51 -20.11 10.59
C LEU A 450 10.24 -20.92 11.87
N SER A 451 10.33 -22.25 11.79
CA SER A 451 10.20 -23.14 12.95
C SER A 451 11.30 -22.91 13.99
N ASN A 452 12.55 -22.73 13.58
CA ASN A 452 13.68 -22.50 14.48
C ASN A 452 13.61 -21.10 15.13
N LEU A 453 13.04 -20.12 14.41
CA LEU A 453 12.76 -18.80 14.95
C LEU A 453 11.61 -18.79 15.98
N GLY A 454 10.94 -19.92 16.20
CA GLY A 454 9.73 -20.01 17.02
C GLY A 454 8.54 -19.28 16.38
N GLY A 455 8.60 -19.06 15.07
CA GLY A 455 7.61 -18.30 14.33
C GLY A 455 6.38 -19.11 13.96
N SER A 456 5.25 -18.43 13.91
CA SER A 456 4.01 -18.86 13.26
C SER A 456 3.57 -17.75 12.29
N LEU A 457 2.96 -18.15 11.17
CA LEU A 457 2.40 -17.21 10.19
C LEU A 457 1.08 -16.61 10.65
#